data_AF-A0A6B2G2N0-F1
#
_entry.id   AF-A0A6B2G2N0-F1
#
_cell.length_a   1.000
_cell.length_b   1.000
_cell.length_c   1.000
_cell.angle_alpha   90.00
_cell.angle_beta   90.00
_cell.angle_gamma   90.00
#
_symmetry.space_group_name_H-M   'P 1'
#
loop_
_entity.id
_entity.type
_entity.pdbx_description
1 polymer ?
#
loop_
_entity_poly.entity_id
_entity_poly.type
_entity_poly.pdbx_seq_one_letter_code
_entity_poly.pdbx_strand_id
1 'polypeptide(L)'
;MDPKESLDEIDELTEVDSKIKQSKIRFHQQIKQDEKYLEQLKEHVKSKAETMKSEFSQISEEERVVFQGYRPGMYLRIEIDEFPCEFSKNLDPSYPLVIGGILAMEKDLGFIKLRVKKHRFHKKILKTRDPLIISLGWRRFQTVPLYAIEDHNKRLRAIKYTPKFLHCIAICFGPCIDPGFGVIGIQKICADKDTGFRISLTGVSLKCDNVEIVKKLKLVGYPYKIHKNTAFIEKMFTSALEVAKFEGAMVRTVSGIRGHVKKAVSGEE
;
A
#
# COMPACT_ATOMS: atom_id res chain seq x y z
N MET A 1 6.80 20.95 54.58
CA MET A 1 5.84 20.44 53.58
C MET A 1 4.59 21.25 53.80
N ASP A 2 4.42 22.26 52.96
CA ASP A 2 3.48 23.34 53.22
C ASP A 2 2.07 22.89 52.80
N PRO A 3 1.05 23.02 53.67
CA PRO A 3 -0.30 22.53 53.41
C PRO A 3 -1.02 23.22 52.23
N LYS A 4 -0.43 24.28 51.66
CA LYS A 4 -0.93 24.97 50.47
C LYS A 4 -0.60 24.23 49.17
N GLU A 5 0.61 23.67 49.05
CA GLU A 5 1.02 22.92 47.85
C GLU A 5 0.17 21.65 47.66
N SER A 6 -0.23 20.99 48.76
CA SER A 6 -1.10 19.81 48.71
C SER A 6 -2.56 20.10 48.35
N LEU A 7 -3.05 21.32 48.60
CA LEU A 7 -4.43 21.71 48.25
C LEU A 7 -4.51 22.07 46.77
N ASP A 8 -3.49 22.78 46.25
CA ASP A 8 -3.41 23.14 44.83
C ASP A 8 -3.28 21.89 43.94
N GLU A 9 -2.53 20.86 44.35
CA GLU A 9 -2.45 19.56 43.64
C GLU A 9 -3.79 18.80 43.61
N ILE A 10 -4.59 18.88 44.66
CA ILE A 10 -5.92 18.24 44.72
C ILE A 10 -6.91 18.97 43.82
N ASP A 11 -6.87 20.30 43.80
CA ASP A 11 -7.72 21.11 42.92
C ASP A 11 -7.37 20.88 41.43
N GLU A 12 -6.09 20.77 41.07
CA GLU A 12 -5.67 20.43 39.70
C GLU A 12 -6.15 19.02 39.28
N LEU A 13 -6.08 18.03 40.17
CA LEU A 13 -6.57 16.67 39.89
C LEU A 13 -8.09 16.64 39.68
N THR A 14 -8.87 17.40 40.47
CA THR A 14 -10.32 17.48 40.30
C THR A 14 -10.71 18.20 39.00
N GLU A 15 -9.94 19.22 38.59
CA GLU A 15 -10.12 19.87 37.29
C GLU A 15 -9.86 18.90 36.13
N VAL A 16 -8.78 18.12 36.18
CA VAL A 16 -8.45 17.12 35.15
C VAL A 16 -9.55 16.06 35.05
N ASP A 17 -10.06 15.57 36.18
CA ASP A 17 -11.18 14.63 36.22
C ASP A 17 -12.47 15.21 35.64
N SER A 18 -12.74 16.49 35.89
CA SER A 18 -13.88 17.20 35.31
C SER A 18 -13.75 17.33 33.79
N LYS A 19 -12.55 17.65 33.28
CA LYS A 19 -12.22 17.71 31.84
C LYS A 19 -12.36 16.33 31.18
N ILE A 20 -11.92 15.26 31.84
CA ILE A 20 -12.10 13.88 31.38
C ILE A 20 -13.59 13.51 31.32
N LYS A 21 -14.38 13.82 32.35
CA LYS A 21 -15.84 13.59 32.35
C LYS A 21 -16.53 14.33 31.21
N GLN A 22 -16.20 15.60 30.98
CA GLN A 22 -16.75 16.38 29.86
C GLN A 22 -16.35 15.79 28.50
N SER A 23 -15.11 15.33 28.34
CA SER A 23 -14.66 14.68 27.10
C SER A 23 -15.42 13.37 26.82
N LYS A 24 -15.69 12.56 27.85
CA LYS A 24 -16.48 11.32 27.74
C LYS A 24 -17.93 11.59 27.35
N ILE A 25 -18.54 12.65 27.88
CA ILE A 25 -19.90 13.09 27.54
C ILE A 25 -19.95 13.55 26.08
N ARG A 26 -19.00 14.39 25.64
CA ARG A 26 -18.90 14.83 24.23
C ARG A 26 -18.70 13.64 23.29
N PHE A 27 -17.85 12.69 23.65
CA PHE A 27 -17.64 11.47 22.87
C PHE A 27 -18.91 10.62 22.78
N HIS A 28 -19.66 10.45 23.87
CA HIS A 28 -20.96 9.75 23.85
C HIS A 28 -22.01 10.48 23.02
N GLN A 29 -22.05 11.82 23.08
CA GLN A 29 -22.94 12.62 22.23
C GLN A 29 -22.59 12.44 20.76
N GLN A 30 -21.30 12.40 20.43
CA GLN A 30 -20.84 12.18 19.06
C GLN A 30 -21.18 10.77 18.55
N ILE A 31 -21.00 9.73 19.37
CA ILE A 31 -21.44 8.37 19.04
C ILE A 31 -22.95 8.33 18.76
N LYS A 32 -23.77 8.96 19.61
CA LYS A 32 -25.23 9.01 19.41
C LYS A 32 -25.62 9.76 18.13
N GLN A 33 -24.88 10.81 17.77
CA GLN A 33 -25.08 11.53 16.51
C GLN A 33 -24.71 10.65 15.31
N ASP A 34 -23.59 9.94 15.38
CA ASP A 34 -23.13 9.02 14.33
C ASP A 34 -24.12 7.85 14.15
N GLU A 35 -24.62 7.27 15.24
CA GLU A 35 -25.66 6.23 15.23
C GLU A 35 -26.93 6.72 14.53
N LYS A 36 -27.43 7.91 14.90
CA LYS A 36 -28.61 8.51 14.27
C LYS A 36 -28.40 8.78 12.79
N TYR A 37 -27.21 9.25 12.40
CA TYR A 37 -26.86 9.47 11.00
C TYR A 37 -26.82 8.16 10.20
N LEU A 38 -26.26 7.09 10.78
CA LEU A 38 -26.25 5.76 10.16
C LEU A 38 -27.67 5.18 9.99
N GLU A 39 -28.56 5.40 10.96
CA GLU A 39 -29.98 5.03 10.84
C GLU A 39 -30.66 5.77 9.70
N GLN A 40 -30.48 7.10 9.61
CA GLN A 40 -31.01 7.91 8.50
C GLN A 40 -30.50 7.43 7.14
N LEU A 41 -29.21 7.10 7.02
CA LEU A 41 -28.66 6.55 5.78
C LEU A 41 -29.29 5.20 5.43
N LYS A 42 -29.48 4.31 6.41
CA LYS A 42 -30.14 3.01 6.20
C LYS A 42 -31.58 3.19 5.74
N GLU A 43 -32.33 4.09 6.37
CA GLU A 43 -33.70 4.41 6.00
C GLU A 43 -33.78 4.97 4.58
N HIS A 44 -32.88 5.88 4.22
CA HIS A 44 -32.84 6.45 2.88
C HIS A 44 -32.44 5.42 1.80
N VAL A 45 -31.54 4.48 2.10
CA VAL A 45 -31.22 3.36 1.20
C VAL A 45 -32.42 2.42 1.08
N LYS A 46 -33.11 2.14 2.19
CA LYS A 46 -34.28 1.27 2.23
C LYS A 46 -35.45 1.88 1.46
N SER A 47 -35.76 3.15 1.66
CA SER A 47 -36.84 3.86 0.96
C SER A 47 -36.58 3.88 -0.54
N LYS A 48 -35.36 4.20 -0.97
CA LYS A 48 -34.96 4.11 -2.38
C LYS A 48 -35.14 2.69 -2.95
N ALA A 49 -34.75 1.67 -2.19
CA ALA A 49 -34.92 0.29 -2.63
C ALA A 49 -36.39 -0.12 -2.72
N GLU A 50 -37.25 0.37 -1.83
CA GLU A 50 -38.70 0.16 -1.86
C GLU A 50 -39.35 0.86 -3.05
N THR A 51 -39.02 2.13 -3.28
CA THR A 51 -39.48 2.90 -4.46
C THR A 51 -39.09 2.18 -5.75
N MET A 52 -37.82 1.79 -5.87
CA MET A 52 -37.31 1.05 -7.03
C MET A 52 -38.07 -0.27 -7.22
N LYS A 53 -38.34 -1.04 -6.16
CA LYS A 53 -39.15 -2.27 -6.25
C LYS A 53 -40.58 -2.00 -6.72
N SER A 54 -41.23 -0.95 -6.21
CA SER A 54 -42.60 -0.60 -6.61
C SER A 54 -42.69 -0.17 -8.07
N GLU A 55 -41.79 0.70 -8.54
CA GLU A 55 -41.75 1.14 -9.94
C GLU A 55 -41.53 -0.06 -10.88
N PHE A 56 -40.58 -0.94 -10.54
CA PHE A 56 -40.32 -2.09 -11.38
C PHE A 56 -41.44 -3.12 -11.35
N SER A 57 -42.27 -3.23 -10.31
CA SER A 57 -43.36 -4.23 -10.23
C SER A 57 -44.46 -4.05 -11.29
N GLN A 58 -44.57 -2.85 -11.84
CA GLN A 58 -45.57 -2.52 -12.86
C GLN A 58 -45.09 -2.86 -14.28
N ILE A 59 -43.79 -3.16 -14.45
CA ILE A 59 -43.14 -3.43 -15.73
C ILE A 59 -43.04 -4.93 -15.95
N SER A 60 -43.20 -5.36 -17.21
CA SER A 60 -43.04 -6.77 -17.62
C SER A 60 -41.62 -7.31 -17.34
N GLU A 61 -41.48 -8.63 -17.19
CA GLU A 61 -40.16 -9.22 -16.88
C GLU A 61 -39.13 -9.01 -17.99
N GLU A 62 -39.56 -9.00 -19.25
CA GLU A 62 -38.68 -8.80 -20.42
C GLU A 62 -38.10 -7.39 -20.46
N GLU A 63 -38.94 -6.36 -20.33
CA GLU A 63 -38.50 -4.96 -20.28
C GLU A 63 -37.60 -4.71 -19.07
N ARG A 64 -37.92 -5.32 -17.94
CA ARG A 64 -37.13 -5.21 -16.71
C ARG A 64 -35.71 -5.77 -16.85
N VAL A 65 -35.51 -6.86 -17.61
CA VAL A 65 -34.17 -7.40 -17.89
C VAL A 65 -33.36 -6.41 -18.73
N VAL A 66 -33.98 -5.71 -19.68
CA VAL A 66 -33.28 -4.71 -20.51
C VAL A 66 -32.82 -3.51 -19.67
N PHE A 67 -33.65 -3.03 -18.74
CA PHE A 67 -33.30 -1.87 -17.91
C PHE A 67 -32.35 -2.19 -16.76
N GLN A 68 -32.56 -3.29 -16.04
CA GLN A 68 -31.82 -3.62 -14.82
C GLN A 68 -30.69 -4.64 -15.05
N GLY A 69 -30.75 -5.40 -16.14
CA GLY A 69 -29.98 -6.62 -16.32
C GLY A 69 -30.56 -7.81 -15.55
N TYR A 70 -29.81 -8.91 -15.53
CA TYR A 70 -30.21 -10.14 -14.84
C TYR A 70 -30.07 -10.02 -13.33
N ARG A 71 -31.10 -10.45 -12.59
CA ARG A 71 -31.13 -10.37 -11.13
C ARG A 71 -30.39 -11.55 -10.47
N PRO A 72 -29.87 -11.36 -9.25
CA PRO A 72 -29.32 -12.44 -8.46
C PRO A 72 -30.37 -13.55 -8.23
N GLY A 73 -29.97 -14.81 -8.43
CA GLY A 73 -30.82 -16.00 -8.22
C GLY A 73 -31.49 -16.56 -9.48
N MET A 74 -31.38 -15.88 -10.63
CA MET A 74 -31.84 -16.42 -11.90
C MET A 74 -30.87 -17.48 -12.44
N TYR A 75 -31.40 -18.56 -13.03
CA TYR A 75 -30.60 -19.53 -13.76
C TYR A 75 -30.31 -18.99 -15.17
N LEU A 76 -29.04 -18.84 -15.50
CA LEU A 76 -28.58 -18.24 -16.75
C LEU A 76 -27.72 -19.24 -17.54
N ARG A 77 -27.85 -19.21 -18.86
CA ARG A 77 -26.91 -19.83 -19.79
C ARG A 77 -26.05 -18.72 -20.40
N ILE A 78 -24.74 -18.81 -20.22
CA ILE A 78 -23.77 -17.85 -20.76
C ILE A 78 -23.04 -18.55 -21.89
N GLU A 79 -23.01 -17.91 -23.06
CA GLU A 79 -22.21 -18.32 -24.20
C GLU A 79 -21.02 -17.37 -24.32
N ILE A 80 -19.82 -17.93 -24.47
CA ILE A 80 -18.56 -17.18 -24.53
C ILE A 80 -17.89 -17.53 -25.84
N ASP A 81 -17.72 -16.52 -26.68
CA ASP A 81 -16.99 -16.64 -27.94
C ASP A 81 -15.48 -16.76 -27.67
N GLU A 82 -14.75 -17.46 -28.55
CA GLU A 82 -13.29 -17.62 -28.49
C GLU A 82 -12.74 -18.23 -27.19
N PHE A 83 -13.30 -19.38 -26.78
CA PHE A 83 -12.90 -20.05 -25.56
C PHE A 83 -11.79 -21.13 -25.79
N PRO A 84 -10.72 -21.18 -24.96
CA PRO A 84 -9.62 -22.12 -25.16
C PRO A 84 -10.05 -23.60 -25.13
N CYS A 85 -9.59 -24.38 -26.11
CA CYS A 85 -9.96 -25.79 -26.23
C CYS A 85 -9.39 -26.66 -25.09
N GLU A 86 -8.29 -26.22 -24.47
CA GLU A 86 -7.63 -26.87 -23.35
C GLU A 86 -8.54 -26.95 -22.13
N PHE A 87 -9.38 -25.95 -21.92
CA PHE A 87 -10.29 -25.91 -20.79
C PHE A 87 -11.36 -26.99 -20.91
N SER A 88 -11.92 -27.19 -22.11
CA SER A 88 -12.93 -28.23 -22.34
C SER A 88 -12.33 -29.64 -22.19
N LYS A 89 -11.07 -29.83 -22.62
CA LYS A 89 -10.36 -31.11 -22.51
C LYS A 89 -10.00 -31.48 -21.07
N ASN A 90 -9.62 -30.48 -20.26
CA ASN A 90 -9.12 -30.68 -18.91
C ASN A 90 -10.14 -30.26 -17.83
N LEU A 91 -11.43 -30.24 -18.17
CA LEU A 91 -12.47 -29.87 -17.24
C LEU A 91 -12.63 -30.94 -16.15
N ASP A 92 -12.20 -30.61 -14.93
CA ASP A 92 -12.44 -31.42 -13.74
C ASP A 92 -13.62 -30.82 -12.95
N PRO A 93 -14.75 -31.56 -12.81
CA PRO A 93 -15.91 -31.10 -12.04
C PRO A 93 -15.62 -30.80 -10.57
N SER A 94 -14.50 -31.29 -10.03
CA SER A 94 -14.08 -31.05 -8.65
C SER A 94 -13.62 -29.60 -8.42
N TYR A 95 -13.17 -28.90 -9.48
CA TYR A 95 -12.72 -27.52 -9.40
C TYR A 95 -13.87 -26.55 -9.69
N PRO A 96 -14.22 -25.66 -8.75
CA PRO A 96 -15.33 -24.74 -8.94
C PRO A 96 -15.00 -23.69 -10.00
N LEU A 97 -15.95 -23.46 -10.90
CA LEU A 97 -15.88 -22.38 -11.89
C LEU A 97 -16.63 -21.17 -11.37
N VAL A 98 -15.91 -20.06 -11.23
CA VAL A 98 -16.46 -18.79 -10.77
C VAL A 98 -16.24 -17.75 -11.87
N ILE A 99 -17.33 -17.11 -12.30
CA ILE A 99 -17.32 -16.05 -13.30
C ILE A 99 -17.68 -14.74 -12.58
N GLY A 100 -16.84 -13.72 -12.75
CA GLY A 100 -17.04 -12.39 -12.18
C GLY A 100 -17.10 -11.34 -13.27
N GLY A 101 -18.04 -10.40 -13.15
CA GLY A 101 -18.10 -9.22 -13.99
C GLY A 101 -16.97 -8.25 -13.65
N ILE A 102 -16.23 -7.82 -14.67
CA ILE A 102 -15.10 -6.88 -14.55
C ILE A 102 -15.60 -5.47 -14.78
N LEU A 103 -15.20 -4.52 -13.94
CA LEU A 103 -15.55 -3.11 -14.10
C LEU A 103 -14.78 -2.48 -15.28
N ALA A 104 -15.30 -1.40 -15.87
CA ALA A 104 -14.66 -0.74 -17.01
C ALA A 104 -13.20 -0.33 -16.72
N MET A 105 -12.94 0.17 -15.51
CA MET A 105 -11.59 0.57 -15.06
C MET A 105 -10.64 -0.61 -14.83
N GLU A 106 -11.18 -1.81 -14.58
CA GLU A 106 -10.38 -3.01 -14.29
C GLU A 106 -9.85 -3.70 -15.54
N LYS A 107 -10.30 -3.27 -16.73
CA LYS A 107 -9.87 -3.85 -18.00
C LYS A 107 -8.42 -3.50 -18.32
N ASP A 108 -8.00 -2.28 -18.00
CA ASP A 108 -6.71 -1.74 -18.42
C ASP A 108 -5.55 -2.28 -17.58
N LEU A 109 -4.38 -2.38 -18.22
CA LEU A 109 -3.13 -2.77 -17.58
C LEU A 109 -2.32 -1.52 -17.26
N GLY A 110 -1.73 -1.50 -16.07
CA GLY A 110 -0.91 -0.38 -15.61
C GLY A 110 -0.07 -0.71 -14.39
N PHE A 111 0.55 0.32 -13.83
CA PHE A 111 1.20 0.20 -12.53
C PHE A 111 0.16 0.30 -11.43
N ILE A 112 0.28 -0.58 -10.44
CA ILE A 112 -0.59 -0.61 -9.27
C ILE A 112 0.26 -0.31 -8.06
N LYS A 113 -0.21 0.62 -7.22
CA LYS A 113 0.40 0.93 -5.93
C LYS A 113 -0.30 0.15 -4.84
N LEU A 114 0.46 -0.65 -4.09
CA LEU A 114 -0.05 -1.51 -3.03
C LEU A 114 0.59 -1.15 -1.70
N ARG A 115 -0.18 -1.14 -0.61
CA ARG A 115 0.36 -1.11 0.75
C ARG A 115 0.40 -2.53 1.27
N VAL A 116 1.61 -3.05 1.48
CA VAL A 116 1.82 -4.47 1.75
C VAL A 116 2.66 -4.71 2.99
N LYS A 117 2.43 -5.84 3.64
CA LYS A 117 3.20 -6.33 4.78
C LYS A 117 3.49 -7.81 4.57
N LYS A 118 4.69 -8.22 4.98
CA LYS A 118 5.05 -9.64 5.03
C LYS A 118 4.09 -10.35 5.99
N HIS A 119 3.53 -11.47 5.58
CA HIS A 119 2.66 -12.24 6.45
C HIS A 119 3.41 -12.71 7.71
N ARG A 120 2.74 -12.69 8.88
CA ARG A 120 3.35 -13.01 10.18
C ARG A 120 3.95 -14.42 10.20
N PHE A 121 3.21 -15.40 9.70
CA PHE A 121 3.61 -16.81 9.69
C PHE A 121 4.53 -17.21 8.54
N HIS A 122 4.77 -16.32 7.58
CA HIS A 122 5.70 -16.60 6.49
C HIS A 122 7.14 -16.39 6.96
N LYS A 123 7.98 -17.42 6.91
CA LYS A 123 9.33 -17.38 7.51
C LYS A 123 10.30 -16.46 6.75
N LYS A 124 10.26 -16.47 5.41
CA LYS A 124 11.19 -15.75 4.56
C LYS A 124 10.78 -14.27 4.40
N ILE A 125 11.77 -13.39 4.26
CA ILE A 125 11.53 -12.00 3.85
C ILE A 125 11.47 -11.96 2.32
N LEU A 126 10.64 -11.08 1.78
CA LEU A 126 10.49 -10.93 0.34
C LEU A 126 11.52 -9.94 -0.17
N LYS A 127 12.08 -10.26 -1.34
CA LYS A 127 13.09 -9.44 -2.00
C LYS A 127 12.46 -8.73 -3.19
N THR A 128 12.91 -7.51 -3.43
CA THR A 128 12.50 -6.70 -4.58
C THR A 128 12.97 -7.37 -5.88
N ARG A 129 12.10 -7.37 -6.89
CA ARG A 129 12.30 -8.02 -8.19
C ARG A 129 12.31 -9.56 -8.18
N ASP A 130 11.82 -10.19 -7.11
CA ASP A 130 11.53 -11.62 -7.13
C ASP A 130 10.08 -11.82 -7.60
N PRO A 131 9.79 -12.82 -8.46
CA PRO A 131 8.43 -13.06 -8.95
C PRO A 131 7.51 -13.46 -7.79
N LEU A 132 6.31 -12.89 -7.79
CA LEU A 132 5.27 -13.15 -6.81
C LEU A 132 3.93 -13.31 -7.52
N ILE A 133 3.18 -14.34 -7.14
CA ILE A 133 1.83 -14.54 -7.64
C ILE A 133 0.89 -13.75 -6.72
N ILE A 134 0.18 -12.80 -7.30
CA ILE A 134 -0.71 -11.91 -6.58
C ILE A 134 -2.14 -12.28 -6.94
N SER A 135 -2.97 -12.41 -5.90
CA SER A 135 -4.42 -12.42 -6.01
C SER A 135 -4.91 -11.02 -5.69
N LEU A 136 -5.52 -10.36 -6.69
CA LEU A 136 -6.09 -9.02 -6.60
C LEU A 136 -7.51 -9.06 -7.16
N GLY A 137 -8.51 -8.94 -6.27
CA GLY A 137 -9.91 -9.14 -6.65
C GLY A 137 -10.13 -10.52 -7.29
N TRP A 138 -10.72 -10.53 -8.48
CA TRP A 138 -10.97 -11.75 -9.28
C TRP A 138 -9.73 -12.33 -9.97
N ARG A 139 -8.67 -11.52 -10.12
CA ARG A 139 -7.51 -11.87 -10.95
C ARG A 139 -6.38 -12.44 -10.12
N ARG A 140 -5.80 -13.53 -10.63
CA ARG A 140 -4.58 -14.15 -10.12
C ARG A 140 -3.54 -14.07 -11.22
N PHE A 141 -2.44 -13.40 -10.97
CA PHE A 141 -1.39 -13.21 -11.96
C PHE A 141 -0.02 -13.15 -11.29
N GLN A 142 1.01 -13.51 -12.05
CA GLN A 142 2.39 -13.41 -11.61
C GLN A 142 2.95 -12.06 -11.99
N THR A 143 3.57 -11.36 -11.05
CA THR A 143 4.21 -10.07 -11.29
C THR A 143 5.50 -9.95 -10.50
N VAL A 144 6.28 -8.92 -10.78
CA VAL A 144 7.59 -8.67 -10.19
C VAL A 144 7.51 -7.37 -9.38
N PRO A 145 7.17 -7.44 -8.07
CA PRO A 145 6.98 -6.25 -7.25
C PRO A 145 8.29 -5.52 -6.94
N LEU A 146 8.21 -4.19 -6.93
CA LEU A 146 9.23 -3.29 -6.42
C LEU A 146 8.80 -2.73 -5.07
N TYR A 147 9.54 -3.06 -4.01
CA TYR A 147 9.24 -2.57 -2.67
C TYR A 147 9.91 -1.21 -2.41
N ALA A 148 9.17 -0.28 -1.80
CA ALA A 148 9.60 1.05 -1.41
C ALA A 148 9.06 1.43 -0.03
N ILE A 149 9.73 2.38 0.63
CA ILE A 149 9.26 3.02 1.87
C ILE A 149 9.12 4.51 1.60
N GLU A 150 8.07 5.10 2.13
CA GLU A 150 7.88 6.55 2.13
C GLU A 150 8.75 7.15 3.25
N ASP A 151 9.73 7.97 2.87
CA ASP A 151 10.53 8.74 3.82
C ASP A 151 9.71 9.98 4.30
N HIS A 152 10.15 10.66 5.37
CA HIS A 152 9.46 11.85 5.91
C HIS A 152 9.20 12.97 4.88
N ASN A 153 10.00 13.03 3.81
CA ASN A 153 9.86 14.00 2.74
C ASN A 153 8.85 13.56 1.65
N LYS A 154 7.98 12.58 1.93
CA LYS A 154 7.02 11.96 0.98
C LYS A 154 7.66 11.32 -0.27
N ARG A 155 8.99 11.15 -0.28
CA ARG A 155 9.70 10.48 -1.37
C ARG A 155 9.66 8.98 -1.17
N LEU A 156 9.44 8.24 -2.25
CA LEU A 156 9.43 6.78 -2.24
C LEU A 156 10.83 6.24 -2.49
N ARG A 157 11.46 5.74 -1.44
CA ARG A 157 12.79 5.14 -1.52
C ARG A 157 12.68 3.63 -1.70
N ALA A 158 13.24 3.12 -2.79
CA ALA A 158 13.31 1.68 -3.05
C ALA A 158 14.12 0.96 -1.96
N ILE A 159 13.57 -0.17 -1.48
CA ILE A 159 14.23 -1.08 -0.54
C ILE A 159 14.57 -2.40 -1.24
N LYS A 160 15.57 -3.12 -0.74
CA LYS A 160 15.96 -4.43 -1.30
C LYS A 160 15.08 -5.56 -0.79
N TYR A 161 14.61 -5.45 0.46
CA TYR A 161 13.80 -6.47 1.13
C TYR A 161 12.66 -5.83 1.90
N THR A 162 11.55 -6.54 2.02
CA THR A 162 10.41 -6.13 2.86
C THR A 162 10.80 -6.09 4.33
N PRO A 163 10.39 -5.06 5.09
CA PRO A 163 10.56 -5.05 6.54
C PRO A 163 9.73 -6.18 7.19
N LYS A 164 10.21 -6.72 8.32
CA LYS A 164 9.58 -7.90 8.96
C LYS A 164 8.17 -7.62 9.51
N PHE A 165 7.96 -6.45 10.10
CA PHE A 165 6.73 -6.12 10.83
C PHE A 165 6.07 -4.81 10.39
N LEU A 166 6.75 -4.04 9.55
CA LEU A 166 6.24 -2.76 9.02
C LEU A 166 5.54 -2.98 7.68
N HIS A 167 4.70 -2.02 7.33
CA HIS A 167 4.14 -1.93 5.98
C HIS A 167 5.18 -1.28 5.07
N CYS A 168 5.20 -1.71 3.82
CA CYS A 168 5.95 -1.08 2.74
C CYS A 168 5.01 -0.89 1.55
N ILE A 169 5.40 -0.02 0.64
CA ILE A 169 4.69 0.18 -0.62
C ILE A 169 5.28 -0.81 -1.62
N ALA A 170 4.44 -1.57 -2.30
CA ALA A 170 4.83 -2.38 -3.45
C ALA A 170 4.24 -1.75 -4.71
N ILE A 171 5.05 -1.67 -5.74
CA ILE A 171 4.63 -1.23 -7.07
C ILE A 171 4.83 -2.40 -8.01
N CYS A 172 3.77 -2.80 -8.69
CA CYS A 172 3.77 -3.91 -9.62
C CYS A 172 3.00 -3.55 -10.87
N PHE A 173 3.32 -4.21 -11.99
CA PHE A 173 2.55 -4.10 -13.22
C PHE A 173 1.45 -5.16 -13.24
N GLY A 174 0.23 -4.76 -13.61
CA GLY A 174 -0.94 -5.63 -13.62
C GLY A 174 -2.23 -4.88 -13.97
N PRO A 175 -3.40 -5.52 -13.78
CA PRO A 175 -4.71 -4.89 -14.00
C PRO A 175 -4.93 -3.73 -13.03
N CYS A 176 -5.29 -2.56 -13.56
CA CYS A 176 -5.65 -1.38 -12.76
C CYS A 176 -6.87 -1.71 -11.90
N ILE A 177 -6.82 -1.45 -10.59
CA ILE A 177 -7.93 -1.75 -9.68
C ILE A 177 -8.10 -0.56 -8.74
N ASP A 178 -9.34 -0.30 -8.35
CA ASP A 178 -9.68 0.77 -7.41
C ASP A 178 -8.99 0.59 -6.05
N PRO A 179 -8.81 1.66 -5.27
CA PRO A 179 -8.24 1.57 -3.93
C PRO A 179 -9.17 0.80 -2.97
N GLY A 180 -8.58 0.13 -1.97
CA GLY A 180 -9.32 -0.55 -0.90
C GLY A 180 -9.53 -2.05 -1.11
N PHE A 181 -9.12 -2.62 -2.25
CA PHE A 181 -9.16 -4.06 -2.47
C PHE A 181 -8.06 -4.78 -1.69
N GLY A 182 -8.42 -5.89 -1.06
CA GLY A 182 -7.47 -6.77 -0.39
C GLY A 182 -6.54 -7.46 -1.38
N VAL A 183 -5.26 -7.57 -1.02
CA VAL A 183 -4.22 -8.20 -1.85
C VAL A 183 -3.52 -9.30 -1.07
N ILE A 184 -3.34 -10.44 -1.72
CA ILE A 184 -2.62 -11.59 -1.17
C ILE A 184 -1.51 -11.97 -2.15
N GLY A 185 -0.30 -12.16 -1.62
CA GLY A 185 0.86 -12.62 -2.39
C GLY A 185 1.29 -14.02 -1.98
N ILE A 186 1.56 -14.87 -2.97
CA ILE A 186 1.99 -16.25 -2.83
C ILE A 186 3.25 -16.45 -3.69
N GLN A 187 4.32 -17.02 -3.12
CA GLN A 187 5.55 -17.24 -3.89
C GLN A 187 5.51 -18.53 -4.73
N LYS A 188 4.91 -19.60 -4.18
CA LYS A 188 4.77 -20.89 -4.86
C LYS A 188 3.36 -21.43 -4.65
N ILE A 189 2.72 -21.85 -5.73
CA ILE A 189 1.43 -22.55 -5.69
C ILE A 189 1.63 -24.07 -5.57
N CYS A 190 2.73 -24.59 -6.12
CA CYS A 190 2.96 -26.02 -6.20
C CYS A 190 3.11 -26.66 -4.80
N ALA A 191 2.51 -27.83 -4.63
CA ALA A 191 2.39 -28.56 -3.38
C ALA A 191 3.66 -29.35 -3.01
N ASP A 192 4.80 -29.08 -3.64
CA ASP A 192 6.03 -29.80 -3.36
C ASP A 192 6.61 -29.39 -2.01
N LYS A 193 6.46 -30.30 -1.04
CA LYS A 193 7.27 -30.55 0.18
C LYS A 193 7.55 -29.39 1.15
N ASP A 194 7.16 -28.16 0.85
CA ASP A 194 7.30 -27.01 1.73
C ASP A 194 6.09 -26.99 2.70
N THR A 195 6.26 -27.57 3.89
CA THR A 195 5.27 -27.56 5.01
C THR A 195 5.05 -26.17 5.65
N GLY A 196 5.58 -25.11 5.03
CA GLY A 196 5.50 -23.75 5.52
C GLY A 196 4.22 -23.02 5.10
N PHE A 197 3.91 -21.94 5.82
CA PHE A 197 2.81 -21.06 5.48
C PHE A 197 3.04 -20.38 4.11
N ARG A 198 2.13 -20.65 3.16
CA ARG A 198 2.29 -20.30 1.72
C ARG A 198 2.06 -18.83 1.41
N ILE A 199 1.07 -18.21 2.07
CA ILE A 199 0.78 -16.79 1.88
C ILE A 199 1.97 -15.99 2.42
N SER A 200 2.63 -15.29 1.51
CA SER A 200 3.88 -14.60 1.77
C SER A 200 3.65 -13.14 2.19
N LEU A 201 2.61 -12.53 1.61
CA LEU A 201 2.32 -11.11 1.75
C LEU A 201 0.82 -10.88 1.84
N THR A 202 0.44 -9.90 2.65
CA THR A 202 -0.92 -9.36 2.69
C THR A 202 -0.87 -7.85 2.53
N GLY A 203 -1.90 -7.28 1.94
CA GLY A 203 -1.93 -5.85 1.69
C GLY A 203 -3.28 -5.36 1.18
N VAL A 204 -3.27 -4.10 0.78
CA VAL A 204 -4.43 -3.38 0.26
C VAL A 204 -3.99 -2.55 -0.94
N SER A 205 -4.84 -2.43 -1.96
CA SER A 205 -4.61 -1.51 -3.06
C SER A 205 -4.71 -0.07 -2.57
N LEU A 206 -3.80 0.76 -3.06
CA LEU A 206 -3.84 2.21 -2.90
C LEU A 206 -4.16 2.84 -4.25
N LYS A 207 -4.66 4.07 -4.20
CA LYS A 207 -4.82 4.87 -5.41
C LYS A 207 -3.47 5.01 -6.10
N CYS A 208 -3.45 4.76 -7.40
CA CYS A 208 -2.25 4.91 -8.20
C CYS A 208 -2.20 6.32 -8.78
N ASP A 209 -1.29 7.14 -8.24
CA ASP A 209 -0.88 8.42 -8.84
C ASP A 209 0.46 8.21 -9.59
N ASN A 210 1.02 9.24 -10.22
CA ASN A 210 2.37 9.16 -10.81
C ASN A 210 3.40 8.77 -9.73
N VAL A 211 3.98 7.56 -9.84
CA VAL A 211 4.85 7.01 -8.81
C VAL A 211 6.32 7.12 -9.21
N GLU A 212 7.00 8.14 -8.70
CA GLU A 212 8.46 8.26 -8.82
C GLU A 212 9.16 7.51 -7.69
N ILE A 213 9.94 6.49 -8.05
CA ILE A 213 10.70 5.67 -7.10
C ILE A 213 12.18 6.00 -7.23
N VAL A 214 12.80 6.41 -6.13
CA VAL A 214 14.24 6.71 -6.08
C VAL A 214 15.00 5.62 -5.36
N LYS A 215 16.20 5.29 -5.86
CA LYS A 215 17.14 4.41 -5.17
C LYS A 215 18.29 5.25 -4.62
N LYS A 216 18.58 5.09 -3.33
CA LYS A 216 19.71 5.79 -2.70
C LYS A 216 21.03 5.19 -3.20
N LEU A 217 21.87 6.04 -3.79
CA LEU A 217 23.26 5.75 -4.11
C LEU A 217 24.16 6.56 -3.18
N LYS A 218 25.22 5.94 -2.64
CA LYS A 218 26.23 6.62 -1.85
C LYS A 218 27.54 6.58 -2.63
N LEU A 219 28.11 7.74 -2.88
CA LEU A 219 29.50 7.86 -3.32
C LEU A 219 30.38 7.82 -2.07
N VAL A 220 31.43 7.02 -2.11
CA VAL A 220 32.35 6.82 -0.98
C VAL A 220 33.73 7.21 -1.46
N GLY A 221 34.44 7.98 -0.64
CA GLY A 221 35.85 8.29 -0.84
C GLY A 221 36.60 8.19 0.47
N TYR A 222 37.92 8.27 0.38
CA TYR A 222 38.82 8.10 1.51
C TYR A 222 39.65 9.36 1.71
N PRO A 223 39.79 9.88 2.93
CA PRO A 223 40.67 11.01 3.18
C PRO A 223 42.14 10.56 3.08
N TYR A 224 42.97 11.30 2.35
CA TYR A 224 44.41 11.02 2.27
C TYR A 224 45.26 12.09 2.99
N LYS A 225 44.82 13.35 3.02
CA LYS A 225 45.50 14.46 3.70
C LYS A 225 44.51 15.20 4.59
N ILE A 226 44.77 15.22 5.88
CA ILE A 226 43.86 15.77 6.90
C ILE A 226 44.52 16.97 7.57
N HIS A 227 43.83 18.09 7.56
CA HIS A 227 44.13 19.27 8.37
C HIS A 227 43.04 19.44 9.45
N LYS A 228 43.13 20.48 10.27
CA LYS A 228 42.21 20.70 11.40
C LYS A 228 40.72 20.60 11.00
N ASN A 229 40.29 21.44 10.06
CA ASN A 229 38.88 21.52 9.63
C ASN A 229 38.69 21.21 8.12
N THR A 230 39.75 20.79 7.43
CA THR A 230 39.73 20.51 5.99
C THR A 230 40.41 19.17 5.74
N ALA A 231 39.88 18.40 4.80
CA ALA A 231 40.46 17.13 4.39
C ALA A 231 40.38 16.99 2.87
N PHE A 232 41.41 16.42 2.30
CA PHE A 232 41.45 16.05 0.89
C PHE A 232 41.01 14.59 0.75
N ILE A 233 40.07 14.35 -0.16
CA ILE A 233 39.39 13.06 -0.33
C ILE A 233 39.77 12.50 -1.71
N GLU A 234 40.26 11.27 -1.73
CA GLU A 234 40.52 10.51 -2.94
C GLU A 234 39.42 9.47 -3.22
N LYS A 235 39.36 9.00 -4.47
CA LYS A 235 38.50 7.89 -4.94
C LYS A 235 36.98 8.10 -4.78
N MET A 236 36.52 9.32 -4.48
CA MET A 236 35.08 9.66 -4.46
C MET A 236 34.52 9.95 -5.85
N PHE A 237 35.33 10.61 -6.69
CA PHE A 237 35.01 11.02 -8.05
C PHE A 237 36.15 10.61 -8.98
N THR A 238 35.88 10.51 -10.27
CA THR A 238 36.86 10.12 -11.29
C THR A 238 37.45 11.31 -12.03
N SER A 239 36.70 12.42 -12.16
CA SER A 239 37.14 13.61 -12.89
C SER A 239 36.89 14.91 -12.12
N ALA A 240 37.69 15.94 -12.43
CA ALA A 240 37.50 17.27 -11.86
C ALA A 240 36.13 17.89 -12.23
N LEU A 241 35.59 17.55 -13.41
CA LEU A 241 34.26 17.98 -13.84
C LEU A 241 33.14 17.41 -12.97
N GLU A 242 33.26 16.15 -12.53
CA GLU A 242 32.32 15.57 -11.57
C GLU A 242 32.37 16.33 -10.25
N VAL A 243 33.58 16.63 -9.74
CA VAL A 243 33.73 17.39 -8.50
C VAL A 243 33.10 18.78 -8.62
N ALA A 244 33.30 19.48 -9.74
CA ALA A 244 32.69 20.79 -9.99
C ALA A 244 31.15 20.72 -9.99
N LYS A 245 30.57 19.64 -10.52
CA LYS A 245 29.11 19.43 -10.49
C LYS A 245 28.56 19.19 -9.07
N PHE A 246 29.40 18.67 -8.17
CA PHE A 246 29.06 18.40 -6.77
C PHE A 246 29.68 19.41 -5.79
N GLU A 247 30.18 20.56 -6.27
CA GLU A 247 30.67 21.65 -5.41
C GLU A 247 29.54 22.18 -4.53
N GLY A 248 29.82 22.41 -3.25
CA GLY A 248 28.84 22.79 -2.24
C GLY A 248 27.97 21.64 -1.71
N ALA A 249 28.05 20.44 -2.29
CA ALA A 249 27.27 19.29 -1.82
C ALA A 249 27.62 18.91 -0.37
N MET A 250 26.60 18.60 0.43
CA MET A 250 26.76 18.19 1.82
C MET A 250 27.29 16.75 1.90
N VAL A 251 28.42 16.57 2.58
CA VAL A 251 29.06 15.28 2.83
C VAL A 251 28.98 14.95 4.32
N ARG A 252 28.95 13.66 4.65
CA ARG A 252 28.98 13.19 6.03
C ARG A 252 29.93 12.00 6.15
N THR A 253 30.79 12.02 7.16
CA THR A 253 31.66 10.88 7.48
C THR A 253 30.89 9.80 8.25
N VAL A 254 31.48 8.62 8.39
CA VAL A 254 30.89 7.53 9.20
C VAL A 254 30.73 7.94 10.67
N SER A 255 31.65 8.78 11.19
CA SER A 255 31.61 9.34 12.54
C SER A 255 30.59 10.47 12.72
N GLY A 256 29.82 10.83 11.67
CA GLY A 256 28.77 11.84 11.75
C GLY A 256 29.23 13.30 11.55
N ILE A 257 30.52 13.53 11.29
CA ILE A 257 31.04 14.87 10.96
C ILE A 257 30.45 15.31 9.62
N ARG A 258 29.91 16.53 9.59
CA ARG A 258 29.28 17.14 8.41
C ARG A 258 30.25 18.12 7.77
N GLY A 259 30.27 18.16 6.44
CA GLY A 259 31.09 19.10 5.68
C GLY A 259 30.50 19.34 4.30
N HIS A 260 31.18 20.17 3.52
CA HIS A 260 30.82 20.47 2.13
C HIS A 260 32.00 20.22 1.21
N VAL A 261 31.73 19.73 0.00
CA VAL A 261 32.74 19.67 -1.07
C VAL A 261 33.10 21.10 -1.46
N LYS A 262 34.39 21.45 -1.39
CA LYS A 262 34.88 22.79 -1.76
C LYS A 262 35.27 22.82 -3.23
N LYS A 263 36.50 22.47 -3.58
CA LYS A 263 36.99 22.53 -4.95
C LYS A 263 37.66 21.23 -5.36
N ALA A 264 37.68 20.99 -6.67
CA ALA A 264 38.54 19.97 -7.25
C ALA A 264 40.02 20.33 -7.00
N VAL A 265 40.83 19.32 -6.73
CA VAL A 265 42.28 19.49 -6.71
C VAL A 265 42.74 19.43 -8.16
N SER A 266 43.25 20.54 -8.68
CA SER A 266 44.11 20.53 -9.87
C SER A 266 45.47 19.98 -9.42
N GLY A 267 45.99 18.91 -10.02
CA GLY A 267 47.38 18.48 -9.75
C GLY A 267 48.34 19.67 -9.94
N GLU A 268 49.38 19.87 -9.16
CA GLU A 268 50.20 18.97 -8.33
C GLU A 268 50.56 19.66 -6.99
N GLU A 269 50.63 18.90 -5.90
CA GLU A 269 51.50 19.03 -4.70
C GLU A 269 51.06 18.09 -3.54
#